data_AF-A0A2R6JV08-F1
#
_entry.id   AF-A0A2R6JV08-F1
#
_cell.length_a   1.000
_cell.length_b   1.000
_cell.length_c   1.000
_cell.angle_alpha   90.00
_cell.angle_beta   90.00
_cell.angle_gamma   90.00
#
_symmetry.space_group_name_H-M   'P 1'
#
loop_
_entity.id
_entity.type
_entity.pdbx_description
1 polymer ?
#
loop_
_entity_poly.entity_id
_entity_poly.type
_entity_poly.pdbx_seq_one_letter_code
_entity_poly.pdbx_strand_id
1 'polypeptide(L)' 'MYLAPAVRTMREDPTDGASARLVVRVDADALPAAREAVTDVGTVESETRFDNLHATVPEPAVDDLLTALPEAVEAVET' A
#
# COMPACT_ATOMS: atom_id res chain seq x y z
N MET A 1 8.30 6.78 5.80
CA MET A 1 7.95 5.71 4.84
C MET A 1 8.98 5.60 3.71
N TYR A 2 9.58 4.42 3.55
CA TYR A 2 10.38 4.00 2.39
C TYR A 2 9.46 3.50 1.27
N LEU A 3 9.79 3.80 0.01
CA LEU A 3 9.10 3.26 -1.16
C LEU A 3 10.07 2.47 -2.02
N ALA A 4 9.75 1.22 -2.36
CA ALA A 4 10.51 0.45 -3.33
C ALA A 4 10.51 1.14 -4.71
N PRO A 5 11.55 0.96 -5.54
CA PRO A 5 11.62 1.59 -6.86
C PRO A 5 10.38 1.36 -7.73
N ALA A 6 9.83 0.15 -7.73
CA ALA A 6 8.62 -0.18 -8.50
C ALA A 6 7.40 0.64 -8.04
N VAL A 7 7.22 0.82 -6.72
CA VAL A 7 6.12 1.62 -6.15
C VAL A 7 6.25 3.10 -6.55
N ARG A 8 7.48 3.62 -6.59
CA ARG A 8 7.73 5.00 -7.08
C ARG A 8 7.36 5.14 -8.54
N THR A 9 7.74 4.17 -9.38
CA THR A 9 7.36 4.16 -10.80
C THR A 9 5.85 4.12 -10.96
N MET A 10 5.13 3.25 -10.26
CA MET A 10 3.67 3.16 -10.34
C MET A 10 2.98 4.46 -9.89
N ARG A 11 3.55 5.16 -8.90
CA ARG A 11 3.08 6.48 -8.47
C ARG A 11 3.33 7.57 -9.51
N GLU A 12 4.50 7.57 -10.14
CA GLU A 12 4.96 8.64 -11.03
C GLU A 12 4.48 8.48 -12.48
N ASP A 13 4.27 7.24 -12.93
CA ASP A 13 3.82 6.86 -14.27
C ASP A 13 2.87 5.65 -14.18
N PRO A 14 1.63 5.85 -13.67
CA PRO A 14 0.68 4.76 -13.48
C PRO A 14 0.15 4.23 -14.82
N THR A 15 0.02 2.90 -14.92
CA THR A 15 -0.60 2.27 -16.09
C THR A 15 -2.11 2.09 -15.87
N ASP A 16 -2.93 2.71 -16.73
CA ASP A 16 -4.38 2.53 -16.70
C ASP A 16 -4.79 1.06 -16.85
N GLY A 17 -5.66 0.60 -15.95
CA GLY A 17 -6.15 -0.78 -15.92
C GLY A 17 -5.14 -1.80 -15.36
N ALA A 18 -3.93 -1.39 -14.97
CA ALA A 18 -2.99 -2.23 -14.25
C ALA A 18 -3.28 -2.24 -12.74
N SER A 19 -2.85 -3.31 -12.07
CA SER A 19 -2.96 -3.44 -10.61
C SER A 19 -1.59 -3.79 -10.01
N ALA A 20 -1.23 -3.05 -8.98
CA ALA A 20 -0.06 -3.29 -8.16
C ALA A 20 -0.38 -4.25 -7.02
N ARG A 21 0.48 -5.25 -6.83
CA ARG A 21 0.52 -6.03 -5.59
C ARG A 21 1.52 -5.36 -4.67
N LEU A 22 1.05 -4.96 -3.50
CA LEU A 22 1.81 -4.20 -2.54
C LEU A 22 1.94 -4.96 -1.22
N VAL A 23 3.09 -4.77 -0.58
CA VAL A 23 3.34 -5.15 0.81
C VAL A 23 3.55 -3.85 1.59
N VAL A 24 2.63 -3.56 2.50
CA VAL A 24 2.69 -2.40 3.39
C VAL A 24 3.19 -2.87 4.75
N ARG A 25 4.35 -2.38 5.18
CA ARG A 25 4.91 -2.65 6.50
C ARG A 25 4.49 -1.54 7.46
N VAL A 26 3.76 -1.89 8.51
CA VAL A 26 3.14 -0.95 9.43
C VAL A 26 3.04 -1.55 10.82
N ASP A 27 3.40 -0.80 11.85
CA ASP A 27 3.27 -1.24 13.25
C ASP A 27 1.87 -1.81 13.55
N ALA A 28 1.81 -2.84 14.40
CA ALA A 28 0.57 -3.52 14.76
C ALA A 28 -0.56 -2.58 15.22
N ASP A 29 -0.20 -1.51 15.95
CA ASP A 29 -1.15 -0.52 16.46
C ASP A 29 -1.78 0.34 15.33
N ALA A 30 -1.08 0.49 14.20
CA ALA A 30 -1.53 1.25 13.03
C ALA A 30 -2.07 0.36 11.89
N LEU A 31 -1.98 -0.97 12.03
CA LEU A 31 -2.52 -1.93 11.06
C LEU A 31 -4.00 -1.71 10.74
N PRO A 32 -4.91 -1.42 11.71
CA PRO A 32 -6.31 -1.15 11.38
C PRO A 32 -6.51 0.06 10.46
N ALA A 33 -5.75 1.13 10.68
CA ALA A 33 -5.82 2.34 9.86
C ALA A 33 -5.24 2.11 8.46
N ALA A 34 -4.12 1.39 8.35
CA ALA A 34 -3.55 1.01 7.05
C ALA A 34 -4.51 0.09 6.26
N ARG A 35 -5.21 -0.82 6.94
CA ARG A 35 -6.22 -1.68 6.33
C ARG A 35 -7.39 -0.88 5.76
N GLU A 36 -7.87 0.11 6.51
CA GLU A 36 -8.93 1.02 6.07
C GLU A 36 -8.49 1.78 4.81
N ALA A 37 -7.32 2.41 4.83
CA ALA A 37 -6.76 3.13 3.69
C ALA A 37 -6.61 2.26 2.42
N VAL A 38 -6.17 1.01 2.57
CA VAL A 38 -6.11 0.06 1.44
C VAL A 38 -7.50 -0.28 0.91
N THR A 39 -8.48 -0.47 1.80
CA THR A 39 -9.84 -0.87 1.42
C THR A 39 -10.57 0.24 0.66
N ASP A 40 -10.22 1.50 0.89
CA ASP A 40 -10.80 2.64 0.18
C ASP A 40 -10.44 2.69 -1.31
N VAL A 41 -9.29 2.14 -1.69
CA VAL A 41 -8.76 2.24 -3.07
C VAL A 41 -8.46 0.89 -3.72
N GLY A 42 -8.54 -0.21 -2.97
CA GLY A 42 -8.25 -1.55 -3.47
C GLY A 42 -8.70 -2.65 -2.52
N THR A 43 -7.95 -3.76 -2.51
CA THR A 43 -8.31 -4.99 -1.77
C THR A 43 -7.18 -5.43 -0.87
N VAL A 44 -7.52 -5.77 0.37
CA VAL A 44 -6.60 -6.46 1.30
C VAL A 44 -6.65 -7.96 1.02
N GLU A 45 -5.51 -8.54 0.66
CA GLU A 45 -5.37 -9.96 0.35
C GLU A 45 -5.12 -10.79 1.62
N SER A 46 -4.19 -10.32 2.47
CA SER A 46 -3.84 -10.99 3.71
C SER A 46 -3.08 -10.08 4.67
N GLU A 47 -3.13 -10.43 5.95
CA GLU A 47 -2.33 -9.85 7.02
C GLU A 47 -1.40 -10.92 7.55
N THR A 48 -0.11 -10.58 7.69
CA THR A 48 0.87 -11.49 8.27
C THR A 48 1.12 -11.17 9.74
N ARG A 49 1.65 -12.14 10.48
CA ARG A 49 1.97 -12.02 11.92
C ARG A 49 3.13 -11.07 12.22
N PHE A 50 3.73 -10.49 11.18
CA PHE A 50 4.91 -9.62 11.25
C PHE A 50 4.59 -8.25 10.67
N ASP A 51 3.39 -7.72 10.94
CA ASP A 51 3.10 -6.31 10.68
C ASP A 51 3.14 -5.94 9.18
N ASN A 52 2.88 -6.92 8.32
CA ASN A 52 2.74 -6.72 6.87
C ASN A 52 1.30 -6.94 6.43
N LEU A 53 0.79 -5.95 5.68
CA LEU A 53 -0.48 -5.97 4.99
C LEU A 53 -0.22 -6.18 3.49
N HIS A 54 -0.70 -7.29 2.96
CA HIS A 54 -0.66 -7.57 1.53
C HIS A 54 -1.93 -7.02 0.87
N ALA A 55 -1.75 -6.24 -0.19
CA ALA A 55 -2.82 -5.55 -0.87
C ALA A 55 -2.71 -5.67 -2.39
N THR A 56 -3.84 -5.62 -3.07
CA THR A 56 -3.93 -5.37 -4.50
C THR A 56 -4.61 -4.02 -4.70
N VAL A 57 -3.94 -3.08 -5.36
CA VAL A 57 -4.51 -1.75 -5.67
C VAL A 57 -4.33 -1.43 -7.15
N PRO A 58 -5.25 -0.70 -7.79
CA PRO A 58 -5.02 -0.14 -9.12
C PRO A 58 -3.78 0.76 -9.11
N GLU A 59 -2.92 0.67 -10.15
CA GLU A 59 -1.74 1.54 -10.24
C GLU A 59 -2.09 3.04 -10.17
N PRO A 60 -3.16 3.53 -10.85
CA PRO A 60 -3.57 4.93 -10.74
C PRO A 60 -3.96 5.38 -9.33
N ALA A 61 -4.29 4.45 -8.43
CA ALA A 61 -4.69 4.74 -7.05
C ALA A 61 -3.53 4.63 -6.05
N VAL A 62 -2.30 4.35 -6.52
CA VAL A 62 -1.12 4.23 -5.64
C VAL A 62 -0.80 5.56 -4.96
N ASP A 63 -0.91 6.69 -5.64
CA ASP A 63 -0.63 8.00 -5.02
C ASP A 63 -1.67 8.36 -3.94
N ASP A 64 -2.95 8.08 -4.22
CA ASP A 64 -4.05 8.24 -3.27
C ASP A 64 -3.84 7.36 -2.03
N LEU A 65 -3.46 6.09 -2.23
CA LEU A 65 -3.10 5.18 -1.14
C LEU A 65 -1.98 5.76 -0.28
N LEU A 66 -0.87 6.16 -0.89
CA LEU A 66 0.31 6.65 -0.18
C LEU A 66 0.02 7.92 0.64
N THR A 67 -0.95 8.72 0.19
CA THR A 67 -1.42 9.91 0.92
C THR A 67 -2.33 9.55 2.10
N ALA A 68 -3.12 8.48 1.97
CA ALA A 68 -4.04 8.02 3.01
C ALA A 68 -3.39 7.14 4.09
N LEU A 69 -2.22 6.55 3.82
CA LEU A 69 -1.52 5.69 4.76
C LEU A 69 -1.07 6.46 6.02
N PRO A 70 -1.13 5.82 7.21
CA PRO A 70 -0.71 6.46 8.45
C PRO A 70 0.81 6.69 8.48
N GLU A 71 1.26 7.68 9.25
CA GLU A 71 2.70 8.00 9.38
C GLU A 71 3.55 6.84 9.91
N ALA A 72 2.91 5.90 10.63
CA ALA A 72 3.51 4.67 11.14
C ALA A 72 3.82 3.61 10.06
N VAL A 73 3.54 3.88 8.78
CA VAL A 73 4.01 3.03 7.69
C VAL A 73 5.51 3.21 7.48
N GLU A 74 6.23 2.12 7.70
CA GLU A 74 7.68 2.07 7.55
C GLU A 74 8.07 1.96 6.08
N ALA A 75 7.40 1.07 5.34
CA ALA A 75 7.76 0.74 3.96
C ALA A 75 6.55 0.29 3.12
N VAL A 76 6.60 0.60 1.82
CA VAL A 76 5.71 0.04 0.80
C VAL A 76 6.55 -0.56 -0.32
N GLU A 77 6.32 -1.84 -0.57
CA GLU A 77 7.08 -2.68 -1.51
C GLU A 77 6.15 -3.48 -2.42
N THR A 78 6.69 -4.22 -3.39
CA THR A 78 5.95 -5.12 -4.29
C THR A 78 6.34 -6.58 -4.05
#